data_AF-A0A1I7S8L6-F1
#
_entry.id   AF-A0A1I7S8L6-F1
#
_cell.length_a   1.000
_cell.length_b   1.000
_cell.length_c   1.000
_cell.angle_alpha   90.00
_cell.angle_beta   90.00
_cell.angle_gamma   90.00
#
_symmetry.space_group_name_H-M   'P 1'
#
loop_
_entity.id
_entity.type
_entity.pdbx_description
1 polymer ?
#
loop_
_entity_poly.entity_id
_entity_poly.type
_entity_poly.pdbx_seq_one_letter_code
_entity_poly.pdbx_strand_id
1 'polypeptide(L)'
;MVIIDPYFKDSSSDLPGQQTGPIPQVDIVMPYYWTTDDTRRAILASIIPIGAGVAGAAFIARDKQINDVINSSRKPHWAIKCKATHSAIDILTAAPLGYASYLVYKNGGGFDYTDTTVALTLYGANIGLALTNIPLLKRSNFQCLFYNGLLVSGTAAATAYAFYKIDKHAGLWTLPYALWTVYYAALGYATYKLNSPNKDA
;
A
#
# COMPACT_ATOMS: atom_id res chain seq x y z
N MET A 1 2.88 46.19 -10.80
CA MET A 1 4.27 46.35 -10.34
C MET A 1 4.95 44.99 -10.57
N VAL A 2 5.22 44.57 -11.81
CA VAL A 2 6.26 45.02 -12.77
C VAL A 2 7.61 45.16 -12.10
N ILE A 3 8.45 44.14 -12.26
CA ILE A 3 9.91 44.28 -12.27
C ILE A 3 10.36 43.63 -13.58
N ILE A 4 10.61 44.46 -14.58
CA ILE A 4 11.25 44.11 -15.85
C ILE A 4 12.75 44.32 -15.61
N ASP A 5 13.53 43.27 -15.80
CA ASP A 5 15.00 43.28 -15.67
C ASP A 5 15.61 44.10 -16.83
N PRO A 6 16.45 45.12 -16.57
CA PRO A 6 16.93 46.08 -17.58
C PRO A 6 18.10 45.59 -18.46
N TYR A 7 18.40 44.30 -18.53
CA TYR A 7 19.53 43.77 -19.30
C TYR A 7 19.16 42.93 -20.55
N PHE A 8 17.95 43.10 -21.10
CA PHE A 8 17.63 42.53 -22.42
C PHE A 8 18.18 43.44 -23.52
N LYS A 9 19.45 43.26 -23.88
CA LYS A 9 20.05 43.88 -25.06
C LYS A 9 19.85 42.93 -26.25
N ASP A 10 18.97 43.36 -27.17
CA ASP A 10 18.76 42.72 -28.46
C ASP A 10 20.08 42.72 -29.24
N SER A 11 20.57 41.54 -29.61
CA SER A 11 21.79 41.36 -30.42
C SER A 11 21.51 40.34 -31.51
N SER A 12 20.59 40.68 -32.41
CA SER A 12 20.47 40.05 -33.73
C SER A 12 21.44 40.72 -34.71
N SER A 13 22.72 40.38 -34.65
CA SER A 13 23.69 40.54 -35.74
C SER A 13 25.05 40.11 -35.20
N ASP A 14 25.47 38.90 -35.56
CA ASP A 14 26.86 38.47 -35.74
C ASP A 14 26.91 36.93 -35.75
N LEU A 15 26.68 36.35 -36.93
CA LEU A 15 26.95 34.93 -37.19
C LEU A 15 28.34 34.78 -37.80
N PRO A 16 29.30 34.13 -37.12
CA PRO A 16 30.39 33.44 -37.79
C PRO A 16 30.35 31.94 -37.48
N GLY A 17 30.44 31.13 -38.53
CA GLY A 17 31.01 29.78 -38.49
C GLY A 17 30.24 28.72 -37.71
N GLN A 18 29.40 27.97 -38.41
CA GLN A 18 28.80 26.73 -37.97
C GLN A 18 29.92 25.69 -37.65
N GLN A 19 30.30 25.55 -36.37
CA GLN A 19 31.07 24.41 -35.89
C GLN A 19 30.10 23.28 -35.51
N THR A 20 29.99 22.27 -36.37
CA THR A 20 29.29 21.01 -36.09
C THR A 20 30.12 20.12 -35.16
N GLY A 21 30.14 20.46 -33.87
CA GLY A 21 30.51 19.53 -32.81
C GLY A 21 29.29 18.74 -32.32
N PRO A 22 29.47 17.55 -31.71
CA PRO A 22 28.35 16.83 -31.11
C PRO A 22 27.67 17.70 -30.06
N ILE A 23 26.36 17.86 -30.19
CA ILE A 23 25.51 18.61 -29.25
C ILE A 23 25.77 18.05 -27.85
N PRO A 24 26.23 18.85 -26.87
CA PRO A 24 26.35 18.37 -25.50
C PRO A 24 24.96 17.93 -25.05
N GLN A 25 24.79 16.65 -24.71
CA GLN A 25 23.60 16.19 -24.01
C GLN A 25 23.59 16.92 -22.66
N VAL A 26 22.87 18.04 -22.62
CA VAL A 26 22.45 18.63 -21.36
C VAL A 26 21.50 17.60 -20.78
N ASP A 27 21.97 16.83 -19.79
CA ASP A 27 21.10 16.04 -18.92
C ASP A 27 20.17 17.02 -18.22
N ILE A 28 19.02 17.29 -18.84
CA ILE A 28 17.96 18.08 -18.24
C ILE A 28 17.42 17.20 -17.11
N VAL A 29 17.97 17.39 -15.91
CA VAL A 29 17.37 16.89 -14.68
C VAL A 29 16.04 17.61 -14.54
N MET A 30 14.99 17.00 -15.07
CA MET A 30 13.63 17.51 -14.99
C MET A 30 13.27 17.62 -13.50
N PRO A 31 13.06 18.83 -12.95
CA PRO A 31 12.74 18.99 -11.54
C PRO A 31 11.44 18.25 -11.24
N TYR A 32 11.45 17.48 -10.14
CA TYR A 32 10.29 16.75 -9.64
C TYR A 32 9.13 17.72 -9.37
N TYR A 33 8.20 17.85 -10.32
CA TYR A 33 7.02 18.70 -10.20
C TYR A 33 5.77 17.84 -9.96
N TRP A 34 5.01 18.20 -8.91
CA TRP A 34 3.74 17.57 -8.60
C TRP A 34 2.62 18.30 -9.36
N THR A 35 1.95 17.60 -10.26
CA THR A 35 0.87 18.18 -11.07
C THR A 35 -0.51 17.88 -10.47
N THR A 36 -1.52 18.63 -10.90
CA THR A 36 -2.93 18.35 -10.54
C THR A 36 -3.38 16.97 -11.03
N ASP A 37 -2.86 16.51 -12.17
CA ASP A 37 -3.12 15.16 -12.68
C ASP A 37 -2.53 14.09 -11.78
N ASP A 38 -1.39 14.35 -11.16
CA ASP A 38 -0.78 13.44 -10.19
C ASP A 38 -1.63 13.30 -8.93
N THR A 39 -2.17 14.41 -8.42
CA THR A 39 -3.16 14.40 -7.33
C THR A 39 -4.37 13.55 -7.69
N ARG A 40 -4.93 13.73 -8.90
CA ARG A 40 -6.09 12.96 -9.37
C ARG A 40 -5.77 11.46 -9.44
N ARG A 41 -4.61 11.09 -9.98
CA ARG A 41 -4.18 9.69 -10.09
C ARG A 41 -3.89 9.07 -8.72
N ALA A 42 -3.30 9.80 -7.80
CA ALA A 42 -3.08 9.36 -6.41
C ALA A 42 -4.40 9.09 -5.68
N ILE A 43 -5.39 9.96 -5.87
CA ILE A 43 -6.74 9.76 -5.30
C ILE A 43 -7.39 8.51 -5.92
N LEU A 44 -7.31 8.33 -7.24
CA LEU A 44 -7.86 7.14 -7.89
C LEU A 44 -7.17 5.85 -7.41
N ALA A 45 -5.84 5.88 -7.23
CA ALA A 45 -5.07 4.77 -6.72
C ALA A 45 -5.45 4.42 -5.26
N SER A 46 -5.81 5.41 -4.43
CA SER A 46 -6.21 5.18 -3.04
C SER A 46 -7.64 4.70 -2.87
N ILE A 47 -8.52 4.95 -3.85
CA ILE A 47 -9.86 4.37 -3.86
C ILE A 47 -9.80 2.84 -3.95
N ILE A 48 -8.80 2.26 -4.60
CA ILE A 48 -8.69 0.79 -4.76
C ILE A 48 -8.53 0.08 -3.41
N PRO A 49 -7.50 0.36 -2.58
CA PRO A 49 -7.34 -0.29 -1.28
C PRO A 49 -8.43 0.09 -0.28
N ILE A 50 -8.90 1.36 -0.28
CA ILE A 50 -10.01 1.77 0.58
C ILE A 50 -11.28 1.01 0.21
N GLY A 51 -11.60 0.93 -1.09
CA GLY A 51 -12.75 0.22 -1.62
C GLY A 51 -12.69 -1.28 -1.33
N ALA A 52 -11.54 -1.90 -1.50
CA ALA A 52 -11.33 -3.31 -1.15
C ALA A 52 -11.52 -3.56 0.36
N GLY A 53 -10.99 -2.68 1.21
CA GLY A 53 -11.16 -2.76 2.67
C GLY A 53 -12.62 -2.62 3.10
N VAL A 54 -13.32 -1.61 2.58
CA VAL A 54 -14.75 -1.37 2.87
C VAL A 54 -15.61 -2.53 2.36
N ALA A 55 -15.36 -3.03 1.14
CA ALA A 55 -16.11 -4.15 0.58
C ALA A 55 -15.89 -5.44 1.39
N GLY A 56 -14.63 -5.72 1.80
CA GLY A 56 -14.31 -6.85 2.66
C GLY A 56 -15.00 -6.75 4.03
N ALA A 57 -14.95 -5.59 4.67
CA ALA A 57 -15.62 -5.33 5.95
C ALA A 57 -17.15 -5.47 5.82
N ALA A 58 -17.75 -4.93 4.75
CA ALA A 58 -19.18 -5.06 4.49
C ALA A 58 -19.59 -6.51 4.25
N PHE A 59 -18.77 -7.30 3.57
CA PHE A 59 -19.02 -8.72 3.36
C PHE A 59 -19.00 -9.50 4.68
N ILE A 60 -17.98 -9.28 5.51
CA ILE A 60 -17.88 -9.88 6.85
C ILE A 60 -19.05 -9.44 7.75
N ALA A 61 -19.46 -8.17 7.69
CA ALA A 61 -20.56 -7.66 8.51
C ALA A 61 -21.93 -8.21 8.09
N ARG A 62 -22.13 -8.52 6.80
CA ARG A 62 -23.39 -9.07 6.28
C ARG A 62 -23.50 -10.59 6.39
N ASP A 63 -22.38 -11.30 6.42
CA ASP A 63 -22.39 -12.76 6.50
C ASP A 63 -22.62 -13.23 7.95
N LYS A 64 -23.79 -13.83 8.20
CA LYS A 64 -24.18 -14.35 9.52
C LYS A 64 -23.26 -15.47 9.99
N GLN A 65 -22.86 -16.38 9.09
CA GLN A 65 -21.98 -17.51 9.42
C GLN A 65 -20.62 -17.02 9.91
N ILE A 66 -20.04 -16.01 9.25
CA ILE A 66 -18.77 -15.41 9.68
C ILE A 66 -18.95 -14.73 11.05
N ASN A 67 -20.04 -13.98 11.26
CA ASN A 67 -20.28 -13.33 12.54
C ASN A 67 -20.50 -14.33 13.67
N ASP A 68 -21.20 -15.43 13.42
CA ASP A 68 -21.43 -16.49 14.41
C ASP A 68 -20.12 -17.17 14.80
N VAL A 69 -19.25 -17.46 13.82
CA VAL A 69 -17.89 -17.96 14.08
C VAL A 69 -17.08 -16.95 14.91
N ILE A 70 -17.06 -15.67 14.53
CA ILE A 70 -16.32 -14.63 15.26
C ILE A 70 -16.86 -14.40 16.68
N ASN A 71 -18.17 -14.53 16.88
CA ASN A 71 -18.81 -14.31 18.18
C ASN A 71 -18.67 -15.52 19.10
N SER A 72 -18.71 -16.74 18.57
CA SER A 72 -18.53 -17.99 19.33
C SER A 72 -17.05 -18.28 19.64
N SER A 73 -16.12 -17.71 18.89
CA SER A 73 -14.68 -17.88 19.10
C SER A 73 -14.19 -17.24 20.40
N ARG A 74 -13.36 -17.97 21.15
CA ARG A 74 -12.62 -17.39 22.28
C ARG A 74 -11.60 -16.39 21.78
N LYS A 75 -11.66 -15.15 22.30
CA LYS A 75 -10.75 -14.04 21.96
C LYS A 75 -9.78 -13.78 23.12
N PRO A 76 -8.53 -13.39 22.84
CA PRO A 76 -7.59 -13.05 23.90
C PRO A 76 -7.98 -11.73 24.59
N HIS A 77 -7.59 -11.58 25.86
CA HIS A 77 -7.94 -10.41 26.66
C HIS A 77 -7.40 -9.09 26.09
N TRP A 78 -6.26 -9.14 25.40
CA TRP A 78 -5.60 -7.98 24.79
C TRP A 78 -6.21 -7.57 23.43
N ALA A 79 -7.11 -8.35 22.84
CA ALA A 79 -7.73 -8.00 21.57
C ALA A 79 -8.67 -6.79 21.72
N ILE A 80 -8.67 -5.92 20.71
CA ILE A 80 -9.63 -4.81 20.62
C ILE A 80 -11.05 -5.40 20.53
N LYS A 81 -11.91 -5.11 21.50
CA LYS A 81 -13.24 -5.75 21.56
C LYS A 81 -14.24 -5.16 20.56
N CYS A 82 -14.05 -3.92 20.14
CA CYS A 82 -14.97 -3.19 19.27
C CYS A 82 -14.66 -3.44 17.78
N LYS A 83 -15.69 -3.88 17.03
CA LYS A 83 -15.60 -4.08 15.56
C LYS A 83 -15.38 -2.76 14.80
N ALA A 84 -15.99 -1.67 15.28
CA ALA A 84 -15.85 -0.36 14.66
C ALA A 84 -14.42 0.19 14.78
N THR A 85 -13.74 -0.07 15.91
CA THR A 85 -12.35 0.35 16.12
C THR A 85 -11.39 -0.38 15.18
N HIS A 86 -11.57 -1.70 14.98
CA HIS A 86 -10.78 -2.44 13.99
C HIS A 86 -10.96 -1.85 12.58
N SER A 87 -12.21 -1.65 12.14
CA SER A 87 -12.52 -1.05 10.83
C SER A 87 -11.93 0.36 10.66
N ALA A 88 -11.98 1.17 11.72
CA ALA A 88 -11.38 2.50 11.69
C ALA A 88 -9.86 2.45 11.49
N ILE A 89 -9.17 1.52 12.16
CA ILE A 89 -7.72 1.33 11.99
C ILE A 89 -7.41 0.73 10.61
N ASP A 90 -8.23 -0.19 10.11
CA ASP A 90 -8.10 -0.72 8.74
C ASP A 90 -8.16 0.40 7.71
N ILE A 91 -9.14 1.30 7.82
CA ILE A 91 -9.26 2.45 6.91
C ILE A 91 -8.07 3.41 7.07
N LEU A 92 -7.67 3.70 8.31
CA LEU A 92 -6.56 4.61 8.61
C LEU A 92 -5.23 4.08 8.07
N THR A 93 -5.01 2.77 8.15
CA THR A 93 -3.78 2.13 7.63
C THR A 93 -3.85 1.88 6.12
N ALA A 94 -5.04 1.71 5.55
CA ALA A 94 -5.23 1.52 4.11
C ALA A 94 -5.16 2.83 3.29
N ALA A 95 -5.56 3.97 3.86
CA ALA A 95 -5.54 5.25 3.16
C ALA A 95 -4.14 5.66 2.66
N PRO A 96 -3.06 5.58 3.47
CA PRO A 96 -1.71 5.89 3.02
C PRO A 96 -1.16 4.92 1.96
N LEU A 97 -1.62 3.67 1.93
CA LEU A 97 -1.14 2.65 0.98
C LEU A 97 -1.43 3.04 -0.47
N GLY A 98 -2.59 3.63 -0.70
CA GLY A 98 -2.99 4.13 -2.02
C GLY A 98 -2.12 5.27 -2.52
N TYR A 99 -1.75 6.17 -1.61
CA TYR A 99 -0.81 7.24 -1.91
C TYR A 99 0.60 6.70 -2.14
N ALA A 100 1.05 5.75 -1.30
CA ALA A 100 2.35 5.11 -1.42
C ALA A 100 2.49 4.33 -2.74
N SER A 101 1.47 3.58 -3.16
CA SER A 101 1.50 2.84 -4.44
C SER A 101 1.59 3.78 -5.64
N TYR A 102 0.92 4.94 -5.58
CA TYR A 102 1.04 5.96 -6.60
C TYR A 102 2.43 6.61 -6.63
N LEU A 103 3.02 6.93 -5.47
CA LEU A 103 4.39 7.44 -5.39
C LEU A 103 5.38 6.46 -6.00
N VAL A 104 5.24 5.16 -5.72
CA VAL A 104 6.08 4.11 -6.32
C VAL A 104 5.90 4.05 -7.82
N TYR A 105 4.66 4.13 -8.31
CA TYR A 105 4.39 4.17 -9.75
C TYR A 105 5.02 5.40 -10.43
N LYS A 106 4.87 6.59 -9.85
CA LYS A 106 5.40 7.84 -10.40
C LYS A 106 6.94 7.89 -10.34
N ASN A 107 7.51 7.59 -9.18
CA ASN A 107 8.96 7.75 -8.92
C ASN A 107 9.77 6.57 -9.46
N GLY A 108 9.15 5.40 -9.56
CA GLY A 108 9.74 4.21 -10.15
C GLY A 108 9.64 4.13 -11.68
N GLY A 109 9.19 5.19 -12.35
CA GLY A 109 9.10 5.23 -13.82
C GLY A 109 7.98 4.36 -14.42
N GLY A 110 6.96 4.01 -13.63
CA GLY A 110 5.81 3.24 -14.10
C GLY A 110 6.09 1.75 -14.33
N PHE A 111 5.23 1.09 -15.12
CA PHE A 111 5.37 -0.34 -15.44
C PHE A 111 6.49 -0.68 -16.43
N ASP A 112 7.14 0.34 -16.99
CA ASP A 112 8.26 0.14 -17.91
C ASP A 112 9.51 -0.40 -17.18
N TYR A 113 9.59 -0.19 -15.86
CA TYR A 113 10.66 -0.70 -15.02
C TYR A 113 10.25 -1.97 -14.26
N THR A 114 11.15 -2.95 -14.24
CA THR A 114 10.93 -4.24 -13.61
C THR A 114 10.72 -4.11 -12.10
N ASP A 115 11.52 -3.28 -11.41
CA ASP A 115 11.43 -3.12 -9.96
C ASP A 115 10.06 -2.57 -9.52
N THR A 116 9.56 -1.56 -10.23
CA THR A 116 8.24 -0.94 -9.98
C THR A 116 7.11 -1.91 -10.25
N THR A 117 7.20 -2.66 -11.36
CA THR A 117 6.23 -3.69 -11.70
C THR A 117 6.19 -4.79 -10.65
N VAL A 118 7.35 -5.27 -10.18
CA VAL A 118 7.45 -6.28 -9.13
C VAL A 118 6.86 -5.74 -7.82
N ALA A 119 7.19 -4.51 -7.43
CA ALA A 119 6.68 -3.89 -6.22
C ALA A 119 5.15 -3.76 -6.21
N LEU A 120 4.56 -3.26 -7.31
CA LEU A 120 3.11 -3.11 -7.45
C LEU A 120 2.39 -4.46 -7.59
N THR A 121 3.01 -5.44 -8.26
CA THR A 121 2.48 -6.80 -8.34
C THR A 121 2.45 -7.46 -6.96
N LEU A 122 3.52 -7.28 -6.17
CA LEU A 122 3.60 -7.79 -4.81
C LEU A 122 2.56 -7.14 -3.89
N TYR A 123 2.33 -5.83 -4.05
CA TYR A 123 1.25 -5.12 -3.37
C TYR A 123 -0.14 -5.67 -3.75
N GLY A 124 -0.41 -5.88 -5.04
CA GLY A 124 -1.66 -6.50 -5.49
C GLY A 124 -1.85 -7.92 -4.96
N ALA A 125 -0.80 -8.73 -4.96
CA ALA A 125 -0.81 -10.08 -4.39
C ALA A 125 -1.10 -10.06 -2.89
N ASN A 126 -0.55 -9.09 -2.15
CA ASN A 126 -0.82 -8.91 -0.73
C ASN A 126 -2.31 -8.60 -0.45
N ILE A 127 -2.94 -7.73 -1.25
CA ILE A 127 -4.39 -7.47 -1.16
C ILE A 127 -5.18 -8.76 -1.47
N GLY A 128 -4.79 -9.52 -2.49
CA GLY A 128 -5.44 -10.80 -2.83
C GLY A 128 -5.37 -11.83 -1.70
N LEU A 129 -4.20 -11.95 -1.05
CA LEU A 129 -4.02 -12.79 0.13
C LEU A 129 -4.88 -12.31 1.31
N ALA A 130 -4.99 -10.99 1.51
CA ALA A 130 -5.84 -10.42 2.56
C ALA A 130 -7.33 -10.75 2.31
N LEU A 131 -7.81 -10.68 1.06
CA LEU A 131 -9.18 -11.06 0.70
C LEU A 131 -9.47 -12.55 0.93
N THR A 132 -8.45 -13.41 0.85
CA THR A 132 -8.57 -14.85 1.12
C THR A 132 -8.91 -15.15 2.58
N ASN A 133 -8.73 -14.21 3.51
CA ASN A 133 -9.19 -14.37 4.90
C ASN A 133 -10.71 -14.56 5.01
N ILE A 134 -11.48 -13.96 4.11
CA ILE A 134 -12.95 -14.03 4.12
C ILE A 134 -13.45 -15.47 3.95
N PRO A 135 -13.10 -16.22 2.88
CA PRO A 135 -13.50 -17.62 2.74
C PRO A 135 -12.91 -18.54 3.82
N LEU A 136 -11.73 -18.22 4.37
CA LEU A 136 -11.12 -19.00 5.47
C LEU A 136 -11.91 -18.87 6.78
N LEU A 137 -12.36 -17.65 7.12
CA LEU A 137 -13.24 -17.40 8.26
C LEU A 137 -14.57 -18.13 8.11
N LYS A 138 -15.13 -18.15 6.90
CA LYS A 138 -16.37 -18.89 6.61
C LYS A 138 -16.23 -20.39 6.86
N ARG A 139 -15.06 -20.97 6.57
CA ARG A 139 -14.74 -22.38 6.87
C ARG A 139 -14.36 -22.64 8.33
N SER A 140 -14.34 -21.62 9.20
CA SER A 140 -13.93 -21.71 10.61
C SER A 140 -12.56 -22.38 10.81
N ASN A 141 -11.66 -22.26 9.83
CA ASN A 141 -10.34 -22.89 9.88
C ASN A 141 -9.30 -21.90 10.41
N PHE A 142 -9.23 -21.79 11.75
CA PHE A 142 -8.32 -20.84 12.43
C PHE A 142 -6.84 -21.12 12.17
N GLN A 143 -6.46 -22.38 11.92
CA GLN A 143 -5.08 -22.74 11.58
C GLN A 143 -4.68 -22.16 10.22
N CYS A 144 -5.51 -22.36 9.21
CA CYS A 144 -5.27 -21.82 7.88
C CYS A 144 -5.34 -20.28 7.87
N LEU A 145 -6.25 -19.70 8.66
CA LEU A 145 -6.32 -18.26 8.87
C LEU A 145 -5.03 -17.69 9.45
N PHE A 146 -4.41 -18.37 10.42
CA PHE A 146 -3.12 -17.97 10.98
C PHE A 146 -1.99 -18.03 9.93
N TYR A 147 -1.85 -19.14 9.21
CA TYR A 147 -0.82 -19.26 8.16
C TYR A 147 -1.02 -18.22 7.04
N ASN A 148 -2.27 -17.96 6.64
CA ASN A 148 -2.58 -16.90 5.68
C ASN A 148 -2.22 -15.53 6.26
N GLY A 149 -2.51 -15.28 7.54
CA GLY A 149 -2.09 -14.07 8.24
C GLY A 149 -0.58 -13.85 8.21
N LEU A 150 0.22 -14.90 8.45
CA LEU A 150 1.68 -14.82 8.32
C LEU A 150 2.13 -14.53 6.89
N LEU A 151 1.49 -15.14 5.89
CA LEU A 151 1.78 -14.85 4.48
C LEU A 151 1.43 -13.40 4.11
N VAL A 152 0.30 -12.89 4.59
CA VAL A 152 -0.09 -11.49 4.42
C VAL A 152 0.93 -10.57 5.10
N SER A 153 1.37 -10.88 6.32
CA SER A 153 2.39 -10.07 7.01
C SER A 153 3.74 -10.10 6.30
N GLY A 154 4.19 -11.27 5.86
CA GLY A 154 5.45 -11.42 5.12
C GLY A 154 5.42 -10.66 3.79
N THR A 155 4.32 -10.79 3.03
CA THR A 155 4.14 -10.05 1.77
C THR A 155 3.95 -8.55 1.98
N ALA A 156 3.32 -8.12 3.07
CA ALA A 156 3.20 -6.69 3.43
C ALA A 156 4.56 -6.09 3.78
N ALA A 157 5.39 -6.80 4.56
CA ALA A 157 6.74 -6.38 4.87
C ALA A 157 7.64 -6.33 3.62
N ALA A 158 7.53 -7.34 2.74
CA ALA A 158 8.25 -7.36 1.47
C ALA A 158 7.79 -6.21 0.54
N THR A 159 6.49 -5.91 0.52
CA THR A 159 5.96 -4.74 -0.21
C THR A 159 6.51 -3.44 0.35
N ALA A 160 6.53 -3.26 1.68
CA ALA A 160 7.08 -2.08 2.32
C ALA A 160 8.57 -1.89 2.00
N TYR A 161 9.34 -3.00 1.97
CA TYR A 161 10.75 -2.98 1.58
C TYR A 161 10.93 -2.61 0.10
N ALA A 162 10.16 -3.21 -0.80
CA ALA A 162 10.19 -2.90 -2.23
C ALA A 162 9.81 -1.43 -2.49
N PHE A 163 8.78 -0.93 -1.80
CA PHE A 163 8.37 0.47 -1.88
C PHE A 163 9.47 1.39 -1.35
N TYR A 164 10.13 1.04 -0.23
CA TYR A 164 11.24 1.81 0.32
C TYR A 164 12.45 1.91 -0.62
N LYS A 165 12.70 0.86 -1.42
CA LYS A 165 13.79 0.86 -2.42
C LYS A 165 13.55 1.82 -3.56
N ILE A 166 12.29 2.02 -3.95
CA ILE A 166 11.90 2.93 -5.03
C ILE A 166 11.73 4.35 -4.49
N ASP A 167 10.95 4.48 -3.41
CA ASP A 167 10.68 5.74 -2.73
C ASP A 167 10.67 5.55 -1.20
N LYS A 168 11.59 6.23 -0.52
CA LYS A 168 11.76 6.11 0.94
C LYS A 168 10.49 6.52 1.70
N HIS A 169 9.76 7.52 1.20
CA HIS A 169 8.53 7.99 1.84
C HIS A 169 7.40 6.96 1.65
N ALA A 170 7.24 6.41 0.45
CA ALA A 170 6.24 5.38 0.17
C ALA A 170 6.43 4.13 1.05
N GLY A 171 7.68 3.69 1.22
CA GLY A 171 8.02 2.61 2.15
C GLY A 171 7.62 2.95 3.60
N LEU A 172 7.92 4.16 4.06
CA LEU A 172 7.58 4.61 5.41
C LEU A 172 6.06 4.66 5.66
N TRP A 173 5.29 5.13 4.68
CA TRP A 173 3.82 5.15 4.74
C TRP A 173 3.19 3.75 4.74
N THR A 174 3.92 2.74 4.27
CA THR A 174 3.47 1.33 4.22
C THR A 174 3.75 0.59 5.54
N LEU A 175 4.64 1.12 6.40
CA LEU A 175 4.99 0.47 7.68
C LEU A 175 3.82 0.30 8.66
N PRO A 176 2.94 1.30 8.89
CA PRO A 176 1.80 1.14 9.78
C PRO A 176 0.89 -0.01 9.36
N TYR A 177 0.68 -0.18 8.06
CA TYR A 177 -0.08 -1.31 7.51
C TYR A 177 0.64 -2.64 7.76
N ALA A 178 1.94 -2.72 7.48
CA ALA A 178 2.71 -3.95 7.75
C ALA A 178 2.64 -4.36 9.23
N LEU A 179 2.81 -3.42 10.16
CA LEU A 179 2.64 -3.67 11.59
C LEU A 179 1.22 -4.12 11.96
N TRP A 180 0.21 -3.52 11.32
CA TRP A 180 -1.18 -3.89 11.54
C TRP A 180 -1.50 -5.32 11.08
N THR A 181 -0.92 -5.77 9.97
CA THR A 181 -1.06 -7.17 9.54
C THR A 181 -0.42 -8.15 10.53
N VAL A 182 0.70 -7.78 11.17
CA VAL A 182 1.34 -8.62 12.21
C VAL A 182 0.45 -8.75 13.43
N TYR A 183 -0.24 -7.68 13.83
CA TYR A 183 -1.27 -7.74 14.88
C TYR A 183 -2.38 -8.74 14.51
N TYR A 184 -2.87 -8.74 13.26
CA TYR A 184 -3.85 -9.72 12.81
C TYR A 184 -3.32 -11.16 12.82
N ALA A 185 -2.06 -11.38 12.44
CA ALA A 185 -1.44 -12.70 12.52
C ALA A 185 -1.34 -13.18 13.98
N ALA A 186 -0.95 -12.31 14.91
CA ALA A 186 -0.92 -12.61 16.33
C ALA A 186 -2.32 -12.90 16.90
N LEU A 187 -3.34 -12.16 16.45
CA LEU A 187 -4.73 -12.38 16.84
C LEU A 187 -5.24 -13.73 16.31
N GLY A 188 -4.91 -14.08 15.07
CA GLY A 188 -5.19 -15.38 14.46
C GLY A 188 -4.53 -16.53 15.23
N TYR A 189 -3.26 -16.37 15.62
CA TYR A 189 -2.53 -17.35 16.43
C TYR A 189 -3.17 -17.54 17.82
N ALA A 190 -3.46 -16.45 18.52
CA ALA A 190 -4.06 -16.53 19.85
C ALA A 190 -5.46 -17.16 19.79
N THR A 191 -6.26 -16.81 18.79
CA THR A 191 -7.57 -17.42 18.55
C THR A 191 -7.42 -18.91 18.23
N TYR A 192 -6.47 -19.30 17.38
CA TYR A 192 -6.18 -20.71 17.11
C TYR A 192 -5.77 -21.47 18.38
N LYS A 193 -4.88 -20.90 19.20
CA LYS A 193 -4.42 -21.52 20.45
C LYS A 193 -5.54 -21.68 21.48
N LEU A 194 -6.45 -20.71 21.58
CA LEU A 194 -7.59 -20.75 22.52
C LEU A 194 -8.74 -21.66 22.07
N ASN A 195 -8.85 -21.93 20.77
CA ASN A 195 -9.93 -22.75 20.18
C ASN A 195 -9.44 -24.10 19.66
N SER A 196 -8.13 -24.40 19.75
CA SER A 196 -7.61 -25.75 19.53
C SER A 196 -8.04 -26.64 20.70
N PRO A 197 -8.55 -27.86 20.47
CA PRO A 197 -8.74 -28.82 21.54
C PRO A 197 -7.38 -29.03 22.23
N ASN A 198 -7.35 -28.91 23.56
CA ASN A 198 -6.14 -29.08 24.35
C ASN A 198 -5.41 -30.35 23.89
N LYS A 199 -4.19 -30.21 23.38
CA LYS A 199 -3.30 -31.36 23.14
C LYS A 199 -2.56 -31.82 24.40
N ASP A 200 -2.84 -31.18 25.53
CA ASP A 200 -2.19 -31.41 26.82
C ASP A 200 -3.17 -31.98 27.87
N ALA A 201 -3.95 -32.99 27.51
CA ALA A 201 -4.75 -33.82 28.43
C ALA A 201 -4.27 -35.26 28.38
#